data_AF-A0A498NK90-F1
#
_entry.id   AF-A0A498NK90-F1
#
_cell.length_a   1.000
_cell.length_b   1.000
_cell.length_c   1.000
_cell.angle_alpha   90.00
_cell.angle_beta   90.00
_cell.angle_gamma   90.00
#
_symmetry.space_group_name_H-M   'P 1'
#
loop_
_entity.id
_entity.type
_entity.pdbx_description
1 polymer ?
#
loop_
_entity_poly.entity_id
_entity_poly.type
_entity_poly.pdbx_seq_one_letter_code
_entity_poly.pdbx_strand_id
1 'polypeptide(L)'
;MASASRNWPGDQGFKVKFLINIPLKVDSVDQAQRRCGYLLDEIIKGLREQDRTYEFVNDRKVLQDVAVIFGMNGKHTPELVQILQELATFRYSCKVNFAIITYTWGSGGTIAQEATDTPFQDIREHLKNSPATRNLVEALRGNDPRSLIYFSFVDSDTIEFNFIYSEYIQIVREEWEKDKIPPTVMSTGYEFLPGDKRHIASWLDRTVRTAVAEVYPLFVYYPEPNFCVLVRDTLNTIEESFIDRRRGNIMESPVLISRVKTRANFKAVFSDRNPIIIDAPKRFGLSGKGLVTGQSTLSGMTLAQGANCNKVLTHKHTMRGIAGKDRGFIIRLFNCKSDREFNEMSKENPYNMNGEEATMLVNAIKEARECKNFIYEFEKKLPKD
;
A
#
# COMPACT_ATOMS: atom_id res chain seq x y z
N MET A 1 -13.63 -39.76 -4.06
CA MET A 1 -12.48 -39.83 -4.98
C MET A 1 -11.52 -38.73 -4.59
N ALA A 2 -10.32 -39.10 -4.13
CA ALA A 2 -9.27 -38.17 -3.75
C ALA A 2 -8.73 -37.47 -5.01
N SER A 3 -8.83 -36.13 -5.08
CA SER A 3 -8.12 -35.37 -6.10
C SER A 3 -6.67 -35.19 -5.67
N ALA A 4 -5.80 -35.93 -6.35
CA ALA A 4 -4.36 -35.89 -6.20
C ALA A 4 -3.82 -34.45 -6.23
N SER A 5 -2.91 -34.18 -5.30
CA SER A 5 -1.96 -33.07 -5.38
C SER A 5 -1.24 -33.11 -6.73
N ARG A 6 -1.50 -32.13 -7.58
CA ARG A 6 -0.58 -31.82 -8.69
C ARG A 6 0.64 -31.16 -8.09
N ASN A 7 1.59 -31.98 -7.64
CA ASN A 7 2.98 -31.57 -7.55
C ASN A 7 3.46 -31.33 -8.98
N TRP A 8 3.71 -30.07 -9.33
CA TRP A 8 4.22 -29.71 -10.65
C TRP A 8 5.69 -30.15 -10.76
N PRO A 9 6.06 -31.06 -11.69
CA PRO A 9 7.44 -31.47 -11.88
C PRO A 9 8.15 -30.44 -12.78
N GLY A 10 8.65 -29.38 -12.14
CA GLY A 10 9.43 -28.29 -12.77
C GLY A 10 9.78 -27.15 -11.79
N ASP A 11 9.46 -27.33 -10.51
CA ASP A 11 9.18 -26.27 -9.54
C ASP A 11 10.40 -25.97 -8.64
N GLN A 12 11.50 -25.51 -9.22
CA GLN A 12 12.42 -24.64 -8.45
C GLN A 12 11.89 -23.20 -8.44
N GLY A 13 10.58 -23.04 -8.22
CA GLY A 13 9.92 -21.74 -8.12
C GLY A 13 10.46 -20.92 -6.95
N PHE A 14 10.53 -19.60 -7.13
CA PHE A 14 10.83 -18.69 -6.03
C PHE A 14 9.71 -18.75 -4.99
N LYS A 15 10.06 -18.71 -3.71
CA LYS A 15 9.10 -18.61 -2.61
C LYS A 15 8.76 -17.14 -2.39
N VAL A 16 7.48 -16.83 -2.20
CA VAL A 16 7.02 -15.47 -1.89
C VAL A 16 6.62 -15.45 -0.42
N LYS A 17 7.18 -14.52 0.34
CA LYS A 17 6.97 -14.37 1.78
C LYS A 17 6.67 -12.93 2.15
N PHE A 18 5.98 -12.73 3.26
CA PHE A 18 5.50 -11.41 3.68
C PHE A 18 5.92 -11.08 5.11
N LEU A 19 6.54 -9.91 5.28
CA LEU A 19 6.65 -9.24 6.57
C LEU A 19 5.59 -8.14 6.64
N ILE A 20 4.60 -8.30 7.49
CA ILE A 20 3.47 -7.39 7.61
C ILE A 20 3.78 -6.36 8.69
N ASN A 21 3.77 -5.08 8.34
CA ASN A 21 4.06 -3.96 9.22
C ASN A 21 2.76 -3.21 9.55
N ILE A 22 2.34 -3.27 10.82
CA ILE A 22 1.09 -2.70 11.31
C ILE A 22 1.36 -1.72 12.46
N PRO A 23 1.38 -0.40 12.21
CA PRO A 23 1.41 0.62 13.23
C PRO A 23 0.06 0.69 13.93
N LEU A 24 0.07 0.55 15.25
CA LEU A 24 -1.11 0.53 16.09
C LEU A 24 -1.03 1.69 17.08
N LYS A 25 -1.99 2.62 16.99
CA LYS A 25 -2.18 3.63 18.04
C LYS A 25 -2.68 2.94 19.31
N VAL A 26 -2.02 3.19 20.43
CA VAL A 26 -2.38 2.62 21.73
C VAL A 26 -3.08 3.68 22.56
N ASP A 27 -4.34 3.41 22.90
CA ASP A 27 -5.12 4.21 23.85
C ASP A 27 -5.24 3.51 25.21
N SER A 28 -5.19 2.17 25.24
CA SER A 28 -5.17 1.34 26.46
C SER A 28 -4.55 -0.03 26.18
N VAL A 29 -4.10 -0.72 27.24
CA VAL A 29 -3.57 -2.09 27.17
C VAL A 29 -4.62 -3.03 26.55
N ASP A 30 -5.81 -3.05 27.12
CA ASP A 30 -6.92 -3.91 26.72
C ASP A 30 -7.31 -3.78 25.24
N GLN A 31 -7.46 -2.54 24.77
CA GLN A 31 -7.83 -2.29 23.37
C GLN A 31 -6.71 -2.71 22.42
N ALA A 32 -5.45 -2.40 22.76
CA ALA A 32 -4.31 -2.79 21.96
C ALA A 32 -4.19 -4.33 21.89
N GLN A 33 -4.38 -5.01 23.01
CA GLN A 33 -4.30 -6.46 23.07
C GLN A 33 -5.38 -7.14 22.24
N ARG A 34 -6.64 -6.72 22.40
CA ARG A 34 -7.76 -7.23 21.60
C ARG A 34 -7.52 -7.01 20.11
N ARG A 35 -7.05 -5.83 19.72
CA ARG A 35 -6.82 -5.50 18.31
C ARG A 35 -5.68 -6.32 17.70
N CYS A 36 -4.56 -6.48 18.41
CA CYS A 36 -3.46 -7.33 17.95
C CYS A 36 -3.88 -8.81 17.84
N GLY A 37 -4.59 -9.34 18.84
CA GLY A 37 -5.11 -10.71 18.79
C GLY A 37 -6.01 -10.93 17.58
N TYR A 38 -6.97 -10.03 17.37
CA TYR A 38 -7.84 -10.05 16.19
C TYR A 38 -7.05 -10.03 14.87
N LEU A 39 -6.09 -9.11 14.73
CA LEU A 39 -5.31 -8.99 13.50
C LEU A 39 -4.42 -10.22 13.25
N LEU A 40 -3.88 -10.85 14.29
CA LEU A 40 -3.12 -12.10 14.15
C LEU A 40 -4.00 -13.23 13.59
N ASP A 41 -5.26 -13.32 14.00
CA ASP A 41 -6.20 -14.31 13.48
C ASP A 41 -6.63 -13.98 12.03
N GLU A 42 -6.90 -12.71 11.74
CA GLU A 42 -7.28 -12.25 10.40
C GLU A 42 -6.17 -12.40 9.37
N ILE A 43 -4.90 -12.23 9.76
CA ILE A 43 -3.75 -12.41 8.85
C ILE A 43 -3.70 -13.82 8.29
N ILE A 44 -4.08 -14.84 9.07
CA ILE A 44 -4.15 -16.23 8.60
C ILE A 44 -5.22 -16.36 7.49
N LYS A 45 -6.31 -15.60 7.58
CA LYS A 45 -7.37 -15.52 6.55
C LYS A 45 -6.95 -14.69 5.35
N GLY A 46 -5.86 -13.92 5.45
CA GLY A 46 -5.18 -13.31 4.31
C GLY A 46 -4.55 -14.33 3.35
N LEU A 47 -4.44 -15.61 3.74
CA LEU A 47 -4.06 -16.71 2.87
C LEU A 47 -5.22 -17.71 2.72
N ARG A 48 -5.43 -18.20 1.51
CA ARG A 48 -6.26 -19.38 1.24
C ARG A 48 -5.64 -20.62 1.87
N GLU A 49 -6.47 -21.61 2.20
CA GLU A 49 -6.01 -22.81 2.92
C GLU A 49 -4.86 -23.55 2.21
N GLN A 50 -4.93 -23.66 0.88
CA GLN A 50 -3.89 -24.31 0.08
C GLN A 50 -2.55 -23.55 0.02
N ASP A 51 -2.55 -22.24 0.33
CA ASP A 51 -1.35 -21.40 0.32
C ASP A 51 -0.73 -21.29 1.73
N ARG A 52 -1.29 -21.97 2.73
CA ARG A 52 -0.79 -21.95 4.11
C ARG A 52 0.24 -23.06 4.33
N THR A 53 1.51 -22.69 4.30
CA THR A 53 2.60 -23.58 4.71
C THR A 53 2.88 -23.42 6.20
N TYR A 54 2.87 -24.51 6.95
CA TYR A 54 3.20 -24.49 8.38
C TYR A 54 4.49 -25.26 8.66
N GLU A 55 5.25 -24.74 9.61
CA GLU A 55 6.40 -25.42 10.20
C GLU A 55 6.25 -25.50 11.72
N PHE A 56 7.01 -26.41 12.35
CA PHE A 56 7.06 -26.52 13.80
C PHE A 56 8.34 -25.87 14.30
N VAL A 57 8.20 -24.84 15.14
CA VAL A 57 9.31 -24.14 15.81
C VAL A 57 9.07 -24.24 17.30
N ASN A 58 9.97 -24.93 18.02
CA ASN A 58 9.86 -25.17 19.48
C ASN A 58 8.46 -25.70 19.86
N ASP A 59 8.03 -26.78 19.20
CA ASP A 59 6.72 -27.44 19.37
C ASP A 59 5.49 -26.59 19.02
N ARG A 60 5.68 -25.39 18.47
CA ARG A 60 4.60 -24.52 17.99
C ARG A 60 4.45 -24.62 16.49
N LYS A 61 3.21 -24.87 16.03
CA LYS A 61 2.84 -24.80 14.61
C LYS A 61 2.72 -23.33 14.19
N VAL A 62 3.63 -22.86 13.35
CA VAL A 62 3.71 -21.48 12.86
C VAL A 62 3.65 -21.43 11.34
N LEU A 63 3.05 -20.37 10.81
CA LEU A 63 2.94 -20.07 9.39
C LEU A 63 4.33 -19.65 8.87
N GLN A 64 4.85 -20.37 7.88
CA GLN A 64 6.22 -20.24 7.41
C GLN A 64 6.46 -19.00 6.54
N ASP A 65 5.44 -18.59 5.79
CA ASP A 65 5.58 -17.58 4.72
C ASP A 65 5.14 -16.17 5.16
N VAL A 66 4.75 -16.01 6.42
CA VAL A 66 4.25 -14.73 6.95
C VAL A 66 4.77 -14.46 8.35
N ALA A 67 5.28 -13.26 8.57
CA ALA A 67 5.58 -12.72 9.88
C ALA A 67 5.01 -11.30 10.03
N VAL A 68 4.85 -10.84 11.28
CA VAL A 68 4.16 -9.58 11.59
C VAL A 68 4.95 -8.72 12.55
N ILE A 69 4.88 -7.41 12.37
CA ILE A 69 5.41 -6.42 13.27
C ILE A 69 4.28 -5.49 13.69
N PHE A 70 4.01 -5.46 14.98
CA PHE A 70 3.11 -4.48 15.58
C PHE A 70 3.92 -3.31 16.13
N GLY A 71 3.70 -2.14 15.53
CA GLY A 71 4.29 -0.88 15.96
C GLY A 71 3.36 -0.14 16.92
N MET A 72 3.43 -0.49 18.20
CA MET A 72 2.56 0.08 19.23
C MET A 72 3.07 1.47 19.64
N ASN A 73 2.24 2.48 19.44
CA ASN A 73 2.67 3.87 19.58
C ASN A 73 1.59 4.86 20.01
N GLY A 74 2.04 6.05 20.39
CA GLY A 74 1.20 7.21 20.65
C GLY A 74 2.03 8.45 20.98
N LYS A 75 1.35 9.59 21.17
CA LYS A 75 2.01 10.83 21.60
C LYS A 75 2.55 10.63 23.01
N HIS A 76 3.78 11.06 23.25
CA HIS A 76 4.47 10.84 24.50
C HIS A 76 3.70 11.43 25.69
N THR A 77 3.39 10.55 26.65
CA THR A 77 3.01 10.90 28.03
C THR A 77 3.63 9.85 28.97
N PRO A 78 3.89 10.18 30.26
CA PRO A 78 4.40 9.21 31.22
C PRO A 78 3.52 7.96 31.35
N GLU A 79 2.19 8.13 31.30
CA GLU A 79 1.21 7.03 31.41
C GLU A 79 1.30 6.09 30.21
N LEU A 80 1.41 6.65 29.00
CA LEU A 80 1.56 5.83 27.80
C LEU A 80 2.86 5.02 27.80
N VAL A 81 3.96 5.57 28.32
CA VAL A 81 5.23 4.84 28.44
C VAL A 81 5.07 3.59 29.30
N GLN A 82 4.34 3.68 30.41
CA GLN A 82 4.06 2.53 31.28
C GLN A 82 3.20 1.48 30.56
N ILE A 83 2.12 1.90 29.89
CA ILE A 83 1.27 1.01 29.07
C ILE A 83 2.08 0.28 28.01
N LEU A 84 2.98 0.99 27.32
CA LEU A 84 3.81 0.42 26.27
C LEU A 84 4.84 -0.57 26.82
N GLN A 85 5.43 -0.32 28.00
CA GLN A 85 6.34 -1.26 28.65
C GLN A 85 5.65 -2.60 28.97
N GLU A 86 4.40 -2.54 29.45
CA GLU A 86 3.59 -3.75 29.69
C GLU A 86 3.37 -4.52 28.37
N LEU A 87 2.92 -3.82 27.33
CA LEU A 87 2.62 -4.41 26.03
C LEU A 87 3.84 -5.03 25.32
N ALA A 88 5.05 -4.47 25.50
CA ALA A 88 6.28 -4.98 24.87
C ALA A 88 6.59 -6.44 25.24
N THR A 89 6.17 -6.86 26.44
CA THR A 89 6.44 -8.21 26.96
C THR A 89 5.29 -9.18 26.71
N PHE A 90 4.14 -8.68 26.22
CA PHE A 90 2.95 -9.50 26.01
C PHE A 90 3.17 -10.57 24.94
N ARG A 91 2.52 -11.73 25.10
CA ARG A 91 2.64 -12.88 24.19
C ARG A 91 1.26 -13.41 23.83
N TYR A 92 1.05 -13.67 22.53
CA TYR A 92 -0.16 -14.31 22.01
C TYR A 92 0.12 -15.78 21.71
N SER A 93 -0.82 -16.64 22.08
CA SER A 93 -0.89 -17.99 21.53
C SER A 93 -1.48 -17.90 20.12
N CYS A 94 -0.61 -17.88 19.12
CA CYS A 94 -1.01 -17.74 17.72
C CYS A 94 -0.07 -18.55 16.82
N LYS A 95 -0.52 -18.75 15.57
CA LYS A 95 0.20 -19.48 14.52
C LYS A 95 1.03 -18.57 13.63
N VAL A 96 1.21 -17.30 13.96
CA VAL A 96 1.94 -16.34 13.13
C VAL A 96 3.14 -15.84 13.93
N ASN A 97 4.32 -15.84 13.31
CA ASN A 97 5.50 -15.25 13.94
C ASN A 97 5.33 -13.73 14.01
N PHE A 98 5.55 -13.14 15.18
CA PHE A 98 5.36 -11.71 15.36
C PHE A 98 6.38 -11.09 16.31
N ALA A 99 6.58 -9.78 16.16
CA ALA A 99 7.28 -8.94 17.12
C ALA A 99 6.43 -7.71 17.48
N ILE A 100 6.57 -7.25 18.71
CA ILE A 100 6.00 -5.98 19.17
C ILE A 100 7.15 -5.00 19.34
N ILE A 101 7.03 -3.83 18.72
CA ILE A 101 7.97 -2.72 18.86
C ILE A 101 7.16 -1.56 19.44
N THR A 102 7.58 -1.08 20.60
CA THR A 102 6.88 -0.01 21.33
C THR A 102 7.69 1.28 21.31
N TYR A 103 7.05 2.40 21.02
CA TYR A 103 7.72 3.71 20.94
C TYR A 103 6.71 4.84 21.11
N THR A 104 7.21 6.03 21.47
CA THR A 104 6.39 7.25 21.58
C THR A 104 6.94 8.34 20.66
N TRP A 105 6.09 9.33 20.33
CA TRP A 105 6.46 10.47 19.50
C TRP A 105 6.07 11.82 20.12
N GLY A 106 6.61 12.91 19.59
CA GLY A 106 6.43 14.25 20.17
C GLY A 106 7.37 14.51 21.35
N SER A 107 7.19 15.63 22.04
CA SER A 107 8.14 16.08 23.09
C SER A 107 8.34 15.00 24.17
N GLY A 108 9.61 14.64 24.43
CA GLY A 108 9.98 13.53 25.33
C GLY A 108 9.89 12.13 24.72
N GLY A 109 9.39 12.02 23.48
CA GLY A 109 9.23 10.76 22.76
C GLY A 109 10.54 10.13 22.27
N THR A 110 10.47 8.85 21.94
CA THR A 110 11.61 8.08 21.42
C THR A 110 11.90 8.36 19.94
N ILE A 111 10.91 8.82 19.18
CA ILE A 111 11.04 9.23 17.78
C ILE A 111 10.42 10.60 17.58
N ALA A 112 10.84 11.32 16.53
CA ALA A 112 10.18 12.55 16.07
C ALA A 112 9.79 13.51 17.22
N GLN A 113 10.77 13.92 18.03
CA GLN A 113 10.53 14.68 19.27
C GLN A 113 9.86 16.04 19.04
N GLU A 114 10.04 16.62 17.85
CA GLU A 114 9.44 17.90 17.46
C GLU A 114 8.04 17.76 16.84
N ALA A 115 7.50 16.54 16.74
CA ALA A 115 6.23 16.31 16.06
C ALA A 115 5.03 16.80 16.90
N THR A 116 4.22 17.69 16.31
CA THR A 116 2.96 18.16 16.88
C THR A 116 1.81 17.18 16.59
N ASP A 117 1.82 16.63 15.37
CA ASP A 117 0.87 15.66 14.82
C ASP A 117 1.53 14.29 14.63
N THR A 118 0.73 13.25 14.35
CA THR A 118 1.23 11.88 14.14
C THR A 118 2.28 11.84 13.02
N PRO A 119 3.53 11.44 13.32
CA PRO A 119 4.63 11.49 12.34
C PRO A 119 4.71 10.17 11.56
N PHE A 120 3.77 9.96 10.64
CA PHE A 120 3.63 8.69 9.90
C PHE A 120 4.94 8.19 9.25
N GLN A 121 5.69 9.09 8.57
CA GLN A 121 7.00 8.73 8.01
C GLN A 121 8.00 8.21 9.04
N ASP A 122 8.13 8.89 10.19
CA ASP A 122 9.04 8.48 11.27
C ASP A 122 8.60 7.16 11.90
N ILE A 123 7.29 6.93 12.00
CA ILE A 123 6.70 5.67 12.46
C ILE A 123 7.14 4.51 11.54
N ARG A 124 6.90 4.62 10.22
CA ARG A 124 7.28 3.56 9.27
C ARG A 124 8.79 3.37 9.18
N GLU A 125 9.56 4.46 9.23
CA GLU A 125 11.03 4.41 9.22
C GLU A 125 11.57 3.67 10.45
N HIS A 126 11.07 4.01 11.64
CA HIS A 126 11.49 3.38 12.90
C HIS A 126 11.22 1.88 12.88
N LEU A 127 10.02 1.48 12.46
CA LEU A 127 9.67 0.06 12.36
C LEU A 127 10.53 -0.67 11.34
N LYS A 128 10.68 -0.14 10.12
CA LYS A 128 11.51 -0.75 9.06
C LYS A 128 12.96 -0.96 9.52
N ASN A 129 13.51 -0.04 10.31
CA ASN A 129 14.91 -0.08 10.74
C ASN A 129 15.15 -0.78 12.09
N SER A 130 14.12 -1.32 12.73
CA SER A 130 14.28 -2.01 14.01
C SER A 130 15.06 -3.32 13.87
N PRO A 131 15.91 -3.70 14.86
CA PRO A 131 16.54 -5.02 14.89
C PRO A 131 15.53 -6.18 14.82
N ALA A 132 14.37 -6.06 15.48
CA ALA A 132 13.34 -7.09 15.44
C ALA A 132 12.82 -7.33 14.01
N THR A 133 12.73 -6.27 13.21
CA THR A 133 12.37 -6.35 11.79
C THR A 133 13.39 -7.14 11.00
N ARG A 134 14.68 -6.81 11.17
CA ARG A 134 15.77 -7.52 10.48
C ARG A 134 15.79 -9.01 10.83
N ASN A 135 15.60 -9.33 12.10
CA ASN A 135 15.58 -10.71 12.58
C ASN A 135 14.40 -11.50 11.98
N LEU A 136 13.23 -10.89 11.85
CA LEU A 136 12.08 -11.55 11.21
C LEU A 136 12.30 -11.76 9.71
N VAL A 137 12.93 -10.82 9.01
CA VAL A 137 13.28 -11.00 7.58
C VAL A 137 14.29 -12.12 7.41
N GLU A 138 15.30 -12.18 8.27
CA GLU A 138 16.29 -13.25 8.26
C GLU A 138 15.65 -14.61 8.54
N ALA A 139 14.75 -14.70 9.53
CA ALA A 139 13.98 -15.90 9.81
C ALA A 139 13.07 -16.31 8.64
N LEU A 140 12.37 -15.36 8.01
CA LEU A 140 11.57 -15.62 6.81
C LEU A 140 12.44 -16.12 5.67
N ARG A 141 13.63 -15.55 5.44
CA ARG A 141 14.54 -16.01 4.40
C ARG A 141 15.06 -17.42 4.69
N GLY A 142 15.41 -17.70 5.95
CA GLY A 142 15.99 -18.96 6.38
C GLY A 142 17.19 -19.34 5.51
N ASN A 143 17.22 -20.59 5.07
CA ASN A 143 18.30 -21.12 4.22
C ASN A 143 18.06 -20.92 2.72
N ASP A 144 16.99 -20.24 2.30
CA ASP A 144 16.68 -20.01 0.89
C ASP A 144 16.90 -18.54 0.51
N PRO A 145 18.11 -18.19 0.04
CA PRO A 145 18.42 -16.81 -0.34
C PRO A 145 17.62 -16.31 -1.56
N ARG A 146 16.95 -17.20 -2.30
CA ARG A 146 16.10 -16.85 -3.45
C ARG A 146 14.66 -16.52 -3.05
N SER A 147 14.31 -16.62 -1.78
CA SER A 147 12.98 -16.24 -1.29
C SER A 147 12.74 -14.75 -1.53
N LEU A 148 11.69 -14.42 -2.27
CA LEU A 148 11.20 -13.06 -2.43
C LEU A 148 10.46 -12.66 -1.15
N ILE A 149 10.97 -11.64 -0.46
CA ILE A 149 10.38 -11.14 0.78
C ILE A 149 9.79 -9.76 0.51
N TYR A 150 8.50 -9.61 0.77
CA TYR A 150 7.80 -8.34 0.65
C TYR A 150 7.51 -7.75 2.03
N PHE A 151 7.82 -6.47 2.22
CA PHE A 151 7.24 -5.73 3.34
C PHE A 151 5.84 -5.28 2.92
N SER A 152 4.83 -5.81 3.60
CA SER A 152 3.44 -5.39 3.46
C SER A 152 3.16 -4.31 4.50
N PHE A 153 3.06 -3.06 4.06
CA PHE A 153 2.65 -1.96 4.94
C PHE A 153 1.15 -1.93 4.97
N VAL A 154 0.56 -2.07 6.15
CA VAL A 154 -0.90 -2.13 6.34
C VAL A 154 -1.29 -1.22 7.50
N ASP A 155 -2.41 -0.52 7.37
CA ASP A 155 -2.97 0.31 8.44
C ASP A 155 -3.80 -0.52 9.43
N SER A 156 -3.79 -0.09 10.69
CA SER A 156 -4.43 -0.82 11.80
C SER A 156 -5.96 -0.70 11.83
N ASP A 157 -6.59 -0.02 10.88
CA ASP A 157 -8.04 0.00 10.63
C ASP A 157 -8.50 -1.15 9.70
N THR A 158 -7.59 -2.03 9.28
CA THR A 158 -7.92 -3.24 8.50
C THR A 158 -8.83 -4.20 9.27
N ILE A 159 -10.01 -4.47 8.74
CA ILE A 159 -10.96 -5.43 9.30
C ILE A 159 -10.70 -6.81 8.71
N GLU A 160 -10.61 -6.93 7.39
CA GLU A 160 -10.40 -8.23 6.73
C GLU A 160 -9.22 -8.17 5.77
N PHE A 161 -8.34 -9.17 5.83
CA PHE A 161 -7.27 -9.34 4.84
C PHE A 161 -7.77 -9.97 3.54
N ASN A 162 -8.98 -10.54 3.50
CA ASN A 162 -9.68 -10.95 2.28
C ASN A 162 -8.79 -11.71 1.25
N PHE A 163 -8.03 -12.70 1.73
CA PHE A 163 -7.10 -13.49 0.92
C PHE A 163 -5.99 -12.70 0.19
N ILE A 164 -5.71 -11.45 0.58
CA ILE A 164 -4.81 -10.55 -0.15
C ILE A 164 -3.39 -11.12 -0.34
N TYR A 165 -2.86 -11.91 0.60
CA TYR A 165 -1.52 -12.50 0.45
C TYR A 165 -1.51 -13.63 -0.58
N SER A 166 -2.60 -14.40 -0.68
CA SER A 166 -2.78 -15.34 -1.79
C SER A 166 -2.90 -14.61 -3.13
N GLU A 167 -3.57 -13.45 -3.18
CA GLU A 167 -3.61 -12.62 -4.39
C GLU A 167 -2.22 -12.09 -4.76
N TYR A 168 -1.46 -11.61 -3.78
CA TYR A 168 -0.09 -11.16 -4.01
C TYR A 168 0.83 -12.28 -4.51
N ILE A 169 0.69 -13.50 -4.01
CA ILE A 169 1.42 -14.66 -4.55
C ILE A 169 1.10 -14.85 -6.04
N GLN A 170 -0.17 -14.76 -6.42
CA GLN A 170 -0.58 -14.91 -7.82
C GLN A 170 -0.07 -13.75 -8.70
N ILE A 171 -0.16 -12.50 -8.22
CA ILE A 171 0.40 -11.34 -8.93
C ILE A 171 1.88 -11.56 -9.20
N VAL A 172 2.66 -11.97 -8.21
CA VAL A 172 4.10 -12.21 -8.41
C VAL A 172 4.35 -13.32 -9.45
N ARG A 173 3.56 -14.41 -9.42
CA ARG A 173 3.66 -15.49 -10.41
C ARG A 173 3.36 -15.02 -11.83
N GLU A 174 2.24 -14.34 -12.03
CA GLU A 174 1.81 -13.82 -13.33
C GLU A 174 2.83 -12.84 -13.91
N GLU A 175 3.35 -11.95 -13.06
CA GLU A 175 4.34 -10.98 -13.50
C GLU A 175 5.70 -11.62 -13.80
N TRP A 176 6.10 -12.63 -13.02
CA TRP A 176 7.29 -13.42 -13.32
C TRP A 176 7.15 -14.23 -14.62
N GLU A 177 5.96 -14.74 -14.92
CA GLU A 177 5.72 -15.47 -16.16
C GLU A 177 5.96 -14.60 -17.39
N LYS A 178 5.57 -13.33 -17.35
CA LYS A 178 5.70 -12.36 -18.45
C LYS A 178 7.15 -12.05 -18.81
N ASP A 179 7.98 -11.67 -17.84
CA ASP A 179 9.32 -11.10 -18.10
C ASP A 179 10.41 -11.55 -17.11
N LYS A 180 10.08 -12.47 -16.20
CA LYS A 180 10.99 -12.94 -15.12
C LYS A 180 11.41 -11.81 -14.16
N ILE A 181 10.63 -10.73 -14.09
CA ILE A 181 10.83 -9.63 -13.16
C ILE A 181 9.68 -9.61 -12.15
N PRO A 182 9.94 -9.87 -10.86
CA PRO A 182 8.90 -9.78 -9.85
C PRO A 182 8.54 -8.31 -9.61
N PRO A 183 7.29 -8.00 -9.22
CA PRO A 183 6.90 -6.66 -8.84
C PRO A 183 7.81 -6.13 -7.72
N THR A 184 8.38 -4.94 -7.91
CA THR A 184 9.09 -4.24 -6.83
C THR A 184 8.10 -3.64 -5.84
N VAL A 185 6.98 -3.13 -6.35
CA VAL A 185 5.87 -2.59 -5.57
C VAL A 185 4.57 -3.20 -6.08
N MET A 186 3.68 -3.59 -5.17
CA MET A 186 2.34 -4.02 -5.56
C MET A 186 1.28 -3.62 -4.54
N SER A 187 0.04 -3.43 -4.99
CA SER A 187 -1.12 -3.21 -4.13
C SER A 187 -2.39 -3.69 -4.83
N THR A 188 -3.42 -4.06 -4.07
CA THR A 188 -4.78 -4.28 -4.59
C THR A 188 -5.76 -3.19 -4.11
N GLY A 189 -5.25 -2.17 -3.41
CA GLY A 189 -6.07 -1.13 -2.83
C GLY A 189 -6.92 -1.61 -1.65
N TYR A 190 -7.97 -0.86 -1.34
CA TYR A 190 -8.83 -1.10 -0.19
C TYR A 190 -10.30 -0.86 -0.53
N GLU A 191 -11.17 -1.46 0.26
CA GLU A 191 -12.60 -1.18 0.27
C GLU A 191 -13.14 -1.05 1.68
N PHE A 192 -14.30 -0.42 1.81
CA PHE A 192 -15.06 -0.47 3.06
C PHE A 192 -15.92 -1.72 3.12
N LEU A 193 -16.32 -2.11 4.33
CA LEU A 193 -17.20 -3.24 4.57
C LEU A 193 -18.47 -3.19 3.70
N PRO A 194 -18.89 -4.33 3.13
CA PRO A 194 -20.22 -4.47 2.54
C PRO A 194 -21.30 -4.07 3.56
N GLY A 195 -22.09 -3.05 3.24
CA GLY A 195 -23.09 -2.45 4.14
C GLY A 195 -22.74 -1.05 4.64
N ASP A 196 -21.49 -0.60 4.51
CA ASP A 196 -21.17 0.83 4.68
C ASP A 196 -21.70 1.61 3.46
N LYS A 197 -22.38 2.74 3.70
CA LYS A 197 -22.87 3.63 2.63
C LYS A 197 -21.77 4.11 1.68
N ARG A 198 -20.50 4.07 2.10
CA ARG A 198 -19.31 4.45 1.32
C ARG A 198 -18.76 3.31 0.47
N HIS A 199 -19.19 2.05 0.68
CA HIS A 199 -18.62 0.86 0.04
C HIS A 199 -18.59 0.98 -1.49
N ILE A 200 -19.74 1.31 -2.10
CA ILE A 200 -19.85 1.49 -3.56
C ILE A 200 -18.86 2.55 -4.06
N ALA A 201 -18.72 3.65 -3.32
CA ALA A 201 -17.81 4.72 -3.70
C ALA A 201 -16.33 4.30 -3.59
N SER A 202 -15.95 3.47 -2.61
CA SER A 202 -14.60 2.88 -2.55
C SER A 202 -14.34 1.85 -3.64
N TRP A 203 -15.33 1.01 -3.97
CA TRP A 203 -15.24 0.02 -5.05
C TRP A 203 -15.06 0.70 -6.42
N LEU A 204 -15.82 1.77 -6.66
CA LEU A 204 -15.67 2.60 -7.85
C LEU A 204 -14.28 3.26 -7.93
N ASP A 205 -13.79 3.83 -6.82
CA ASP A 205 -12.44 4.40 -6.76
C ASP A 205 -11.37 3.36 -7.12
N ARG A 206 -11.44 2.17 -6.52
CA ARG A 206 -10.51 1.06 -6.79
C ARG A 206 -10.56 0.56 -8.24
N THR A 207 -11.76 0.48 -8.81
CA THR A 207 -11.95 0.09 -10.22
C THR A 207 -11.27 1.08 -11.15
N VAL A 208 -11.45 2.39 -10.91
CA VAL A 208 -10.76 3.43 -11.69
C VAL A 208 -9.25 3.32 -11.50
N ARG A 209 -8.75 3.10 -10.27
CA ARG A 209 -7.31 2.89 -10.06
C ARG A 209 -6.77 1.71 -10.85
N THR A 210 -7.49 0.60 -10.89
CA THR A 210 -7.06 -0.56 -11.69
C THR A 210 -6.91 -0.18 -13.16
N ALA A 211 -7.94 0.41 -13.76
CA ALA A 211 -7.89 0.84 -15.16
C ALA A 211 -6.74 1.83 -15.42
N VAL A 212 -6.53 2.81 -14.54
CA VAL A 212 -5.43 3.78 -14.67
C VAL A 212 -4.07 3.11 -14.54
N ALA A 213 -3.95 2.07 -13.71
CA ALA A 213 -2.71 1.36 -13.50
C ALA A 213 -2.30 0.50 -14.70
N GLU A 214 -3.25 0.05 -15.53
CA GLU A 214 -2.94 -0.67 -16.78
C GLU A 214 -2.12 0.20 -17.73
N VAL A 215 -2.32 1.53 -17.70
CA VAL A 215 -1.53 2.45 -18.52
C VAL A 215 -0.28 2.95 -17.82
N TYR A 216 -0.39 3.35 -16.54
CA TYR A 216 0.78 3.75 -15.75
C TYR A 216 0.62 3.43 -14.25
N PRO A 217 1.19 2.32 -13.75
CA PRO A 217 0.93 1.83 -12.40
C PRO A 217 1.21 2.83 -11.27
N LEU A 218 2.19 3.73 -11.42
CA LEU A 218 2.55 4.68 -10.36
C LEU A 218 1.54 5.82 -10.17
N PHE A 219 0.52 5.93 -11.01
CA PHE A 219 -0.49 6.98 -10.90
C PHE A 219 -1.44 6.82 -9.72
N VAL A 220 -1.57 5.58 -9.26
CA VAL A 220 -2.63 5.20 -8.33
C VAL A 220 -2.14 4.95 -6.92
N TYR A 221 -0.82 5.07 -6.70
CA TYR A 221 -0.21 4.97 -5.38
C TYR A 221 -0.14 6.34 -4.71
N TYR A 222 -1.19 6.69 -4.00
CA TYR A 222 -1.26 7.96 -3.30
C TYR A 222 -2.09 7.86 -2.02
N PRO A 223 -1.44 8.20 -0.88
CA PRO A 223 -1.21 7.28 0.23
C PRO A 223 -2.17 6.08 0.25
N GLU A 224 -1.61 4.90 0.01
CA GLU A 224 -2.38 3.64 0.12
C GLU A 224 -2.40 3.18 1.57
N PRO A 225 -3.56 2.74 2.10
CA PRO A 225 -3.61 2.06 3.40
C PRO A 225 -2.97 0.67 3.33
N ASN A 226 -2.68 0.16 2.13
CA ASN A 226 -1.81 -1.00 1.95
C ASN A 226 -0.98 -0.98 0.67
N PHE A 227 0.28 -1.41 0.79
CA PHE A 227 1.14 -1.74 -0.35
C PHE A 227 2.28 -2.64 0.09
N CYS A 228 2.76 -3.47 -0.83
CA CYS A 228 3.91 -4.33 -0.66
C CYS A 228 5.13 -3.74 -1.37
N VAL A 229 6.31 -3.88 -0.76
CA VAL A 229 7.60 -3.52 -1.36
C VAL A 229 8.57 -4.68 -1.23
N LEU A 230 9.17 -5.10 -2.34
CA LEU A 230 10.17 -6.17 -2.37
C LEU A 230 11.42 -5.74 -1.60
N VAL A 231 11.90 -6.59 -0.71
CA VAL A 231 13.23 -6.47 -0.09
C VAL A 231 14.26 -6.95 -1.10
N ARG A 232 15.31 -6.16 -1.35
CA ARG A 232 16.37 -6.59 -2.27
C ARG A 232 17.09 -7.82 -1.73
N ASP A 233 17.59 -8.63 -2.64
CA ASP A 233 18.39 -9.82 -2.34
C ASP A 233 19.49 -9.49 -1.33
N THR A 234 19.78 -10.44 -0.44
CA THR A 234 20.80 -10.33 0.63
C THR A 234 20.54 -9.30 1.73
N LEU A 235 19.55 -8.40 1.59
CA LEU A 235 19.23 -7.40 2.60
C LEU A 235 18.16 -7.90 3.58
N ASN A 236 18.26 -7.51 4.84
CA ASN A 236 17.27 -7.88 5.87
C ASN A 236 16.26 -6.75 6.15
N THR A 237 16.22 -5.73 5.30
CA THR A 237 15.22 -4.65 5.35
C THR A 237 15.21 -3.88 4.03
N ILE A 238 14.26 -2.96 3.87
CA ILE A 238 14.25 -1.96 2.82
C ILE A 238 15.21 -0.83 3.23
N GLU A 239 16.25 -0.56 2.44
CA GLU A 239 17.23 0.49 2.76
C GLU A 239 16.69 1.89 2.49
N GLU A 240 15.86 2.04 1.46
CA GLU A 240 15.25 3.31 1.09
C GLU A 240 14.38 3.83 2.23
N SER A 241 14.55 5.11 2.55
CA SER A 241 13.89 5.72 3.69
C SER A 241 12.46 6.18 3.35
N PHE A 242 11.59 6.27 4.35
CA PHE A 242 10.31 6.95 4.34
C PHE A 242 10.40 8.46 4.59
N ILE A 243 11.54 8.95 5.08
CA ILE A 243 11.70 10.33 5.54
C ILE A 243 12.00 11.27 4.37
N ASP A 244 11.11 12.21 4.09
CA ASP A 244 11.38 13.39 3.25
C ASP A 244 10.77 14.64 3.90
N ARG A 245 11.60 15.37 4.67
CA ARG A 245 11.18 16.57 5.41
C ARG A 245 10.63 17.67 4.50
N ARG A 246 10.94 17.68 3.20
CA ARG A 246 10.41 18.68 2.24
C ARG A 246 8.95 18.39 1.86
N ARG A 247 8.50 17.15 2.02
CA ARG A 247 7.15 16.69 1.64
C ARG A 247 6.18 16.60 2.82
N GLY A 248 6.59 17.05 4.01
CA GLY A 248 5.80 16.93 5.24
C GLY A 248 5.63 15.48 5.68
N ASN A 249 4.75 15.23 6.67
CA ASN A 249 4.63 13.92 7.34
C ASN A 249 3.56 12.97 6.77
N ILE A 250 2.77 13.40 5.77
CA ILE A 250 1.56 12.68 5.29
C ILE A 250 1.79 11.80 4.04
N MET A 251 3.03 11.73 3.54
CA MET A 251 3.37 11.19 2.21
C MET A 251 4.32 9.98 2.26
N GLU A 252 4.17 9.09 3.23
CA GLU A 252 5.13 8.00 3.45
C GLU A 252 5.26 7.04 2.25
N SER A 253 4.14 6.50 1.73
CA SER A 253 4.17 5.55 0.61
C SER A 253 4.75 6.19 -0.65
N PRO A 254 4.31 7.39 -1.08
CA PRO A 254 4.90 8.04 -2.27
C PRO A 254 6.38 8.43 -2.10
N VAL A 255 6.83 8.76 -0.88
CA VAL A 255 8.26 9.01 -0.63
C VAL A 255 9.05 7.73 -0.84
N LEU A 256 8.63 6.63 -0.22
CA LEU A 256 9.32 5.35 -0.39
C LEU A 256 9.29 4.88 -1.85
N ILE A 257 8.11 4.90 -2.49
CA ILE A 257 7.93 4.48 -3.89
C ILE A 257 8.84 5.28 -4.82
N SER A 258 8.93 6.60 -4.64
CA SER A 258 9.81 7.44 -5.47
C SER A 258 11.31 7.10 -5.35
N ARG A 259 11.71 6.43 -4.26
CA ARG A 259 13.08 5.98 -4.01
C ARG A 259 13.30 4.57 -4.55
N VAL A 260 12.40 3.63 -4.26
CA VAL A 260 12.51 2.27 -4.83
C VAL A 260 12.34 2.25 -6.35
N LYS A 261 11.68 3.26 -6.94
CA LYS A 261 11.62 3.50 -8.39
C LYS A 261 13.00 3.55 -9.06
N THR A 262 14.05 3.94 -8.33
CA THR A 262 15.41 4.04 -8.89
C THR A 262 16.16 2.71 -8.89
N ARG A 263 15.54 1.62 -8.43
CA ARG A 263 16.14 0.27 -8.51
C ARG A 263 16.15 -0.22 -9.95
N ALA A 264 17.12 -1.08 -10.27
CA ALA A 264 17.11 -1.85 -11.51
C ALA A 264 15.87 -2.76 -11.56
N ASN A 265 15.30 -2.94 -12.75
CA ASN A 265 14.10 -3.77 -13.00
C ASN A 265 12.90 -3.36 -12.14
N PHE A 266 12.77 -2.06 -11.84
CA PHE A 266 11.62 -1.55 -11.10
C PHE A 266 10.32 -1.89 -11.83
N LYS A 267 9.39 -2.49 -11.08
CA LYS A 267 8.05 -2.85 -11.57
C LYS A 267 7.02 -2.53 -10.50
N ALA A 268 5.99 -1.78 -10.86
CA ALA A 268 4.86 -1.45 -9.99
C ALA A 268 3.59 -2.10 -10.53
N VAL A 269 2.77 -2.70 -9.66
CA VAL A 269 1.56 -3.42 -10.07
C VAL A 269 0.40 -3.13 -9.14
N PHE A 270 -0.61 -2.45 -9.66
CA PHE A 270 -1.89 -2.29 -8.96
C PHE A 270 -2.92 -3.20 -9.66
N SER A 271 -3.51 -4.14 -8.92
CA SER A 271 -4.37 -5.19 -9.49
C SER A 271 -5.82 -5.07 -8.98
N ASP A 272 -6.76 -5.52 -9.82
CA ASP A 272 -8.19 -5.64 -9.53
C ASP A 272 -8.54 -6.79 -8.57
N ARG A 273 -7.56 -7.63 -8.23
CA ARG A 273 -7.69 -8.71 -7.25
C ARG A 273 -8.20 -8.23 -5.89
N ASN A 274 -8.48 -9.19 -5.01
CA ASN A 274 -9.11 -8.90 -3.72
C ASN A 274 -8.35 -7.82 -2.92
N PRO A 275 -9.04 -6.75 -2.49
CA PRO A 275 -8.47 -5.69 -1.67
C PRO A 275 -8.47 -6.11 -0.20
N ILE A 276 -7.76 -5.36 0.65
CA ILE A 276 -8.11 -5.38 2.08
C ILE A 276 -9.45 -4.69 2.30
N ILE A 277 -10.16 -5.11 3.35
CA ILE A 277 -11.36 -4.43 3.81
C ILE A 277 -11.01 -3.64 5.08
N ILE A 278 -11.31 -2.35 5.10
CA ILE A 278 -11.00 -1.45 6.22
C ILE A 278 -12.26 -0.88 6.85
N ASP A 279 -12.18 -0.55 8.13
CA ASP A 279 -13.17 0.32 8.76
C ASP A 279 -13.04 1.70 8.15
N ALA A 280 -14.15 2.30 7.73
CA ALA A 280 -14.13 3.57 7.04
C ALA A 280 -13.75 4.69 8.03
N PRO A 281 -12.53 5.25 7.96
CA PRO A 281 -12.07 6.21 8.94
C PRO A 281 -12.94 7.47 8.94
N LYS A 282 -13.05 8.13 10.10
CA LYS A 282 -13.88 9.34 10.27
C LYS A 282 -13.59 10.46 9.26
N ARG A 283 -12.35 10.51 8.75
CA ARG A 283 -11.92 11.47 7.73
C ARG A 283 -12.50 11.22 6.34
N PHE A 284 -13.11 10.05 6.12
CA PHE A 284 -13.70 9.66 4.83
C PHE A 284 -15.20 9.93 4.80
N GLY A 285 -15.60 10.80 3.87
CA GLY A 285 -16.99 11.22 3.66
C GLY A 285 -17.53 10.89 2.27
N LEU A 286 -18.80 11.23 2.05
CA LEU A 286 -19.44 11.21 0.73
C LEU A 286 -19.81 12.64 0.34
N SER A 287 -19.75 12.92 -0.96
CA SER A 287 -20.28 14.13 -1.57
C SER A 287 -21.09 13.76 -2.81
N GLY A 288 -21.83 14.70 -3.41
CA GLY A 288 -22.50 14.49 -4.70
C GLY A 288 -21.54 14.22 -5.88
N LYS A 289 -20.23 14.10 -5.63
CA LYS A 289 -19.19 13.74 -6.60
C LYS A 289 -18.48 12.41 -6.24
N GLY A 290 -18.98 11.68 -5.25
CA GLY A 290 -18.42 10.41 -4.78
C GLY A 290 -17.64 10.52 -3.47
N LEU A 291 -16.66 9.62 -3.31
CA LEU A 291 -15.88 9.42 -2.09
C LEU A 291 -14.92 10.59 -1.81
N VAL A 292 -14.95 11.11 -0.58
CA VAL A 292 -14.07 12.19 -0.11
C VAL A 292 -13.04 11.60 0.85
N THR A 293 -11.91 11.14 0.32
CA THR A 293 -10.82 10.54 1.12
C THR A 293 -9.51 11.32 1.07
N GLY A 294 -9.42 12.38 0.25
CA GLY A 294 -8.15 13.02 -0.12
C GLY A 294 -7.23 12.13 -0.97
N GLN A 295 -7.55 10.83 -1.08
CA GLN A 295 -6.80 9.79 -1.78
C GLN A 295 -7.50 9.32 -3.05
N SER A 296 -8.79 9.62 -3.23
CA SER A 296 -9.58 9.16 -4.38
C SER A 296 -9.05 9.68 -5.73
N THR A 297 -8.76 8.77 -6.67
CA THR A 297 -8.33 9.10 -8.03
C THR A 297 -9.47 9.59 -8.92
N LEU A 298 -10.72 9.56 -8.43
CA LEU A 298 -11.86 10.26 -9.04
C LEU A 298 -11.69 11.79 -9.00
N SER A 299 -10.81 12.29 -8.11
CA SER A 299 -10.37 13.68 -8.11
C SER A 299 -9.16 13.88 -9.01
N GLY A 300 -9.29 14.72 -10.04
CA GLY A 300 -8.16 15.07 -10.91
C GLY A 300 -6.99 15.68 -10.12
N MET A 301 -7.25 16.36 -9.00
CA MET A 301 -6.19 16.87 -8.12
C MET A 301 -5.38 15.73 -7.50
N THR A 302 -6.06 14.68 -7.04
CA THR A 302 -5.41 13.56 -6.37
C THR A 302 -4.62 12.70 -7.35
N LEU A 303 -5.18 12.43 -8.53
CA LEU A 303 -4.44 11.79 -9.63
C LEU A 303 -3.15 12.56 -9.95
N ALA A 304 -3.25 13.88 -10.04
CA ALA A 304 -2.11 14.73 -10.34
C ALA A 304 -1.09 14.81 -9.19
N GLN A 305 -1.56 14.77 -7.94
CA GLN A 305 -0.69 14.65 -6.77
C GLN A 305 0.04 13.30 -6.75
N GLY A 306 -0.63 12.19 -7.07
CA GLY A 306 -0.02 10.87 -7.26
C GLY A 306 1.12 10.89 -8.27
N ALA A 307 0.84 11.37 -9.48
CA ALA A 307 1.82 11.51 -10.54
C ALA A 307 3.05 12.35 -10.13
N ASN A 308 2.82 13.51 -9.49
CA ASN A 308 3.90 14.39 -9.03
C ASN A 308 4.70 13.77 -7.88
N CYS A 309 4.04 13.16 -6.89
CA CYS A 309 4.70 12.61 -5.72
C CYS A 309 5.53 11.37 -6.05
N ASN A 310 5.07 10.52 -6.96
CA ASN A 310 5.85 9.37 -7.45
C ASN A 310 6.89 9.76 -8.51
N LYS A 311 7.10 11.07 -8.75
CA LYS A 311 8.05 11.60 -9.74
C LYS A 311 7.87 10.93 -11.10
N VAL A 312 6.62 10.82 -11.53
CA VAL A 312 6.28 10.29 -12.86
C VAL A 312 6.66 11.29 -13.94
N LEU A 313 6.60 12.58 -13.61
CA LEU A 313 6.77 13.67 -14.56
C LEU A 313 8.13 14.35 -14.31
N THR A 314 8.91 14.54 -15.38
CA THR A 314 10.12 15.37 -15.37
C THR A 314 9.95 16.52 -16.36
N HIS A 315 10.31 17.74 -15.94
CA HIS A 315 10.04 18.97 -16.69
C HIS A 315 11.23 19.44 -17.55
N LYS A 316 10.90 20.17 -18.62
CA LYS A 316 11.81 20.85 -19.59
C LYS A 316 12.77 21.87 -19.00
N HIS A 317 12.33 22.56 -17.96
CA HIS A 317 13.08 23.61 -17.28
C HIS A 317 12.81 23.51 -15.79
N THR A 318 13.77 23.88 -14.94
CA THR A 318 13.53 24.13 -13.51
C THR A 318 13.07 25.58 -13.33
N MET A 319 11.80 25.77 -12.99
CA MET A 319 11.16 27.06 -12.69
C MET A 319 10.30 26.95 -11.44
N ARG A 320 10.14 28.06 -10.69
CA ARG A 320 9.15 28.13 -9.60
C ARG A 320 7.74 27.83 -10.14
N GLY A 321 6.96 27.05 -9.40
CA GLY A 321 5.56 26.77 -9.72
C GLY A 321 5.30 25.57 -10.65
N ILE A 322 6.33 24.82 -11.02
CA ILE A 322 6.23 23.63 -11.88
C ILE A 322 5.23 22.60 -11.36
N ALA A 323 5.30 22.23 -10.08
CA ALA A 323 4.36 21.28 -9.52
C ALA A 323 2.90 21.76 -9.61
N GLY A 324 2.67 23.08 -9.69
CA GLY A 324 1.35 23.67 -9.94
C GLY A 324 0.91 23.53 -11.40
N LYS A 325 1.82 23.75 -12.35
CA LYS A 325 1.58 23.55 -13.80
C LYS A 325 1.35 22.07 -14.14
N ASP A 326 2.16 21.18 -13.57
CA ASP A 326 2.02 19.73 -13.69
C ASP A 326 0.63 19.28 -13.28
N ARG A 327 0.22 19.74 -12.09
CA ARG A 327 -1.08 19.40 -11.56
C ARG A 327 -2.21 19.99 -12.39
N GLY A 328 -2.08 21.26 -12.78
CA GLY A 328 -3.04 21.94 -13.63
C GLY A 328 -3.27 21.20 -14.95
N PHE A 329 -2.21 20.77 -15.62
CA PHE A 329 -2.33 20.05 -16.90
C PHE A 329 -3.10 18.73 -16.76
N ILE A 330 -2.73 17.88 -15.81
CA ILE A 330 -3.44 16.61 -15.54
C ILE A 330 -4.89 16.87 -15.15
N ILE A 331 -5.15 17.82 -14.25
CA ILE A 331 -6.51 18.17 -13.80
C ILE A 331 -7.37 18.61 -14.97
N ARG A 332 -6.85 19.47 -15.87
CA ARG A 332 -7.63 19.94 -17.01
C ARG A 332 -7.91 18.80 -17.98
N LEU A 333 -6.91 17.99 -18.36
CA LEU A 333 -7.10 16.84 -19.26
C LEU A 333 -8.12 15.85 -18.70
N PHE A 334 -7.99 15.50 -17.42
CA PHE A 334 -8.89 14.56 -16.77
C PHE A 334 -10.34 15.07 -16.72
N ASN A 335 -10.55 16.39 -16.70
CA ASN A 335 -11.87 17.01 -16.61
C ASN A 335 -12.42 17.56 -17.94
N CYS A 336 -11.77 17.28 -19.08
CA CYS A 336 -12.29 17.65 -20.39
C CYS A 336 -13.70 17.08 -20.61
N LYS A 337 -14.59 17.89 -21.17
CA LYS A 337 -15.99 17.52 -21.41
C LYS A 337 -16.16 16.70 -22.69
N SER A 338 -15.20 16.78 -23.61
CA SER A 338 -15.24 16.08 -24.90
C SER A 338 -13.86 15.58 -25.33
N ASP A 339 -13.83 14.60 -26.23
CA ASP A 339 -12.58 14.07 -26.79
C ASP A 339 -11.87 15.09 -27.66
N ARG A 340 -12.61 15.99 -28.30
CA ARG A 340 -12.04 17.12 -29.04
C ARG A 340 -11.23 18.03 -28.12
N GLU A 341 -11.83 18.45 -27.01
CA GLU A 341 -11.17 19.29 -26.00
C GLU A 341 -9.93 18.59 -25.43
N PHE A 342 -10.05 17.29 -25.14
CA PHE A 342 -8.94 16.47 -24.67
C PHE A 342 -7.77 16.45 -25.68
N ASN A 343 -8.08 16.18 -26.95
CA ASN A 343 -7.07 16.09 -28.01
C ASN A 343 -6.37 17.44 -28.26
N GLU A 344 -7.11 18.55 -28.26
CA GLU A 344 -6.53 19.89 -28.40
C GLU A 344 -5.59 20.20 -27.23
N MET A 345 -6.03 19.94 -26.00
CA MET A 345 -5.26 20.23 -24.80
C MET A 345 -4.03 19.32 -24.64
N SER A 346 -4.10 18.06 -25.06
CA SER A 346 -2.97 17.12 -24.97
C SER A 346 -1.74 17.60 -25.75
N LYS A 347 -1.94 18.39 -26.80
CA LYS A 347 -0.86 18.97 -27.62
C LYS A 347 -0.06 20.03 -26.89
N GLU A 348 -0.59 20.62 -25.81
CA GLU A 348 0.13 21.62 -25.00
C GLU A 348 1.23 21.01 -24.12
N ASN A 349 1.30 19.67 -24.02
CA ASN A 349 2.20 18.87 -23.17
C ASN A 349 3.39 19.68 -22.59
N PRO A 350 3.33 20.09 -21.30
CA PRO A 350 4.33 20.96 -20.70
C PRO A 350 5.61 20.24 -20.27
N TYR A 351 5.67 18.91 -20.42
CA TYR A 351 6.72 18.07 -19.85
C TYR A 351 7.91 17.87 -20.80
N ASN A 352 9.00 17.32 -20.26
CA ASN A 352 10.17 16.91 -21.04
C ASN A 352 10.01 15.57 -21.75
N MET A 353 8.90 14.87 -21.51
CA MET A 353 8.61 13.58 -22.14
C MET A 353 8.42 13.78 -23.65
N ASN A 354 9.09 12.96 -24.43
CA ASN A 354 8.96 12.89 -25.89
C ASN A 354 8.38 11.52 -26.30
N GLY A 355 7.83 11.46 -27.51
CA GLY A 355 7.39 10.21 -28.12
C GLY A 355 6.46 9.38 -27.22
N GLU A 356 6.86 8.13 -26.96
CA GLU A 356 6.08 7.08 -26.31
C GLU A 356 5.67 7.40 -24.87
N GLU A 357 6.55 7.97 -24.04
CA GLU A 357 6.25 8.27 -22.63
C GLU A 357 5.12 9.32 -22.47
N ALA A 358 5.16 10.35 -23.31
CA ALA A 358 4.13 11.38 -23.34
C ALA A 358 2.78 10.80 -23.80
N THR A 359 2.82 9.90 -24.79
CA THR A 359 1.64 9.20 -25.29
C THR A 359 1.05 8.28 -24.22
N MET A 360 1.87 7.49 -23.51
CA MET A 360 1.41 6.63 -22.40
C MET A 360 0.72 7.45 -21.32
N LEU A 361 1.31 8.58 -20.91
CA LEU A 361 0.71 9.48 -19.94
C LEU A 361 -0.65 10.02 -20.39
N VAL A 362 -0.70 10.57 -21.61
CA VAL A 362 -1.94 11.15 -22.15
C VAL A 362 -3.02 10.07 -22.29
N ASN A 363 -2.67 8.89 -22.78
CA ASN A 363 -3.59 7.75 -22.86
C ASN A 363 -4.09 7.34 -21.46
N ALA A 364 -3.21 7.32 -20.45
CA ALA A 364 -3.58 7.00 -19.08
C ALA A 364 -4.65 7.95 -18.55
N ILE A 365 -4.45 9.26 -18.78
CA ILE A 365 -5.41 10.28 -18.34
C ILE A 365 -6.71 10.18 -19.15
N LYS A 366 -6.64 9.80 -20.43
CA LYS A 366 -7.81 9.60 -21.29
C LYS A 366 -8.68 8.44 -20.77
N GLU A 367 -8.07 7.29 -20.51
CA GLU A 367 -8.77 6.11 -19.98
C GLU A 367 -9.33 6.38 -18.58
N ALA A 368 -8.55 7.02 -17.71
CA ALA A 368 -9.01 7.49 -16.40
C ALA A 368 -10.29 8.34 -16.52
N ARG A 369 -10.29 9.28 -17.48
CA ARG A 369 -11.42 10.17 -17.75
C ARG A 369 -12.63 9.38 -18.28
N GLU A 370 -12.42 8.43 -19.18
CA GLU A 370 -13.49 7.59 -19.73
C GLU A 370 -14.15 6.75 -18.63
N CYS A 371 -13.37 6.10 -17.76
CA CYS A 371 -13.88 5.37 -16.61
C CYS A 371 -14.69 6.28 -15.67
N LYS A 372 -14.17 7.46 -15.33
CA LYS A 372 -14.90 8.44 -14.51
C LYS A 372 -16.24 8.85 -15.16
N ASN A 373 -16.22 9.15 -16.45
CA ASN A 373 -17.43 9.58 -17.17
C ASN A 373 -18.47 8.46 -17.21
N PHE A 374 -18.05 7.21 -17.45
CA PHE A 374 -18.93 6.05 -17.37
C PHE A 374 -19.61 5.96 -15.99
N ILE A 375 -18.85 6.12 -14.91
CA ILE A 375 -19.39 6.07 -13.53
C ILE A 375 -20.41 7.16 -13.30
N TYR A 376 -20.13 8.41 -13.68
CA TYR A 376 -21.08 9.51 -13.52
C TYR A 376 -22.36 9.32 -14.34
N GLU A 377 -22.27 8.77 -15.55
CA GLU A 377 -23.44 8.44 -16.36
C GLU A 377 -24.22 7.26 -15.78
N PHE A 378 -23.54 6.27 -15.21
CA PHE A 378 -24.16 5.15 -14.52
C PHE A 378 -24.91 5.60 -13.27
N GLU A 379 -24.30 6.42 -12.41
CA GLU A 379 -24.94 7.00 -11.22
C GLU A 379 -26.20 7.80 -11.55
N LYS A 380 -26.18 8.61 -12.62
CA LYS A 380 -27.37 9.36 -13.07
C LYS A 380 -28.54 8.47 -13.50
N LYS A 381 -28.25 7.24 -13.94
CA LYS A 381 -29.24 6.27 -14.42
C LYS A 381 -29.75 5.35 -13.31
N LEU A 382 -29.14 5.35 -12.13
CA LEU A 382 -29.67 4.64 -10.98
C LEU A 382 -30.99 5.27 -10.54
N PRO A 383 -32.00 4.46 -10.17
CA PRO A 383 -33.22 4.97 -9.56
C PRO A 383 -32.87 5.85 -8.36
N LYS A 384 -33.52 7.01 -8.25
CA LYS A 384 -33.46 7.79 -7.01
C LYS A 384 -34.44 7.15 -6.04
N ASP A 385 -33.92 6.58 -4.96
CA ASP A 385 -34.72 6.17 -3.81
C ASP A 385 -35.30 7.40 -3.08
#